data_AF-A0A2G5WQX0-F1
#
_entry.id   AF-A0A2G5WQX0-F1
#
_cell.length_a   1.000
_cell.length_b   1.000
_cell.length_c   1.000
_cell.angle_alpha   90.00
_cell.angle_beta   90.00
_cell.angle_gamma   90.00
#
_symmetry.space_group_name_H-M   'P 1'
#
loop_
_entity.id
_entity.type
_entity.pdbx_description
1 polymer ?
#
loop_
_entity_poly.entity_id
_entity_poly.type
_entity_poly.pdbx_seq_one_letter_code
_entity_poly.pdbx_strand_id
1 'polypeptide(L)'
;MTARNRFHLIMICFTVLIAGTLLIKQTASSEQQKIETIGIDYASMNQSVEKVLKDMPEIAKELASIQSGKHENQLDQSFSTSKTEFRLRVKNNLTEQEHSSPFLRGIAEKQTEHYQDALDIAEEAYGITVTEDEIDAYIEENVSTIWDAEKRKYAKSLQLTLNELDYQFDRDVYVMNVLWERVLPIVMQEFPRKRGESGQAYGKRLKEEFFSGQEDSV
;
A
#
# COMPACT_ATOMS: atom_id res chain seq x y z
N MET A 1 -27.67 12.91 -4.36
CA MET A 1 -27.03 11.90 -3.48
C MET A 1 -26.51 10.77 -4.35
N THR A 2 -25.28 10.91 -4.82
CA THR A 2 -24.62 10.01 -5.77
C THR A 2 -23.67 9.07 -5.01
N ALA A 3 -23.54 7.84 -5.49
CA ALA A 3 -22.88 6.69 -4.87
C ALA A 3 -21.34 6.80 -4.74
N ARG A 4 -20.81 8.03 -4.57
CA ARG A 4 -19.38 8.36 -4.66
C ARG A 4 -18.69 8.52 -3.28
N ASN A 5 -19.43 8.33 -2.18
CA ASN A 5 -18.95 8.58 -0.80
C ASN A 5 -18.67 7.30 0.02
N ARG A 6 -18.18 6.21 -0.60
CA ARG A 6 -17.92 4.93 0.11
C ARG A 6 -16.63 4.21 -0.31
N PHE A 7 -15.60 4.92 -0.78
CA PHE A 7 -14.23 4.41 -0.83
C PHE A 7 -13.49 4.97 0.39
N HIS A 8 -13.87 4.55 1.58
CA HIS A 8 -13.05 3.63 2.37
C HIS A 8 -11.67 4.19 2.68
N LEU A 9 -11.60 4.91 3.80
CA LEU A 9 -10.39 5.10 4.63
C LEU A 9 -9.74 3.78 5.12
N ILE A 10 -10.13 2.62 4.55
CA ILE A 10 -9.78 1.26 4.98
C ILE A 10 -8.54 0.74 4.22
N MET A 11 -7.90 1.57 3.39
CA MET A 11 -6.78 1.17 2.54
C MET A 11 -5.40 1.57 3.04
N ILE A 12 -5.25 2.05 4.29
CA ILE A 12 -3.95 2.55 4.76
C ILE A 12 -2.94 1.43 5.13
N CYS A 13 -3.33 0.15 5.22
CA CYS A 13 -2.35 -0.92 5.56
C CYS A 13 -2.58 -2.32 4.95
N PHE A 14 -3.67 -2.62 4.21
CA PHE A 14 -4.12 -4.01 4.14
C PHE A 14 -4.39 -4.71 2.80
N THR A 15 -4.57 -4.09 1.63
CA THR A 15 -4.95 -4.88 0.43
C THR A 15 -3.89 -5.08 -0.65
N VAL A 16 -2.73 -4.40 -0.61
CA VAL A 16 -1.62 -4.75 -1.53
C VAL A 16 -0.83 -5.98 -1.04
N LEU A 17 -1.04 -6.41 0.21
CA LEU A 17 -0.44 -7.63 0.76
C LEU A 17 -1.03 -8.96 0.25
N ILE A 18 -2.08 -8.94 -0.58
CA ILE A 18 -2.76 -10.16 -1.03
C ILE A 18 -2.17 -10.71 -2.35
N ALA A 19 -1.28 -9.99 -3.05
CA ALA A 19 -0.62 -10.56 -4.24
C ALA A 19 0.65 -11.38 -3.88
N GLY A 20 1.38 -11.02 -2.82
CA GLY A 20 2.65 -11.69 -2.46
C GLY A 20 2.53 -12.99 -1.67
N THR A 21 1.36 -13.30 -1.08
CA THR A 21 1.18 -14.48 -0.20
C THR A 21 0.32 -15.59 -0.82
N LEU A 22 -0.32 -15.35 -1.97
CA LEU A 22 -1.14 -16.36 -2.66
C LEU A 22 -0.34 -17.36 -3.53
N LEU A 23 1.00 -17.27 -3.55
CA LEU A 23 1.84 -18.19 -4.32
C LEU A 23 2.31 -19.45 -3.56
N ILE A 24 1.98 -19.64 -2.27
CA ILE A 24 2.51 -20.81 -1.51
C ILE A 24 1.43 -21.68 -0.84
N LYS A 25 0.13 -21.39 -0.96
CA LYS A 25 -0.89 -22.18 -0.23
C LYS A 25 -2.17 -22.57 -0.99
N GLN A 26 -2.07 -22.82 -2.30
CA GLN A 26 -3.17 -23.47 -3.03
C GLN A 26 -2.82 -24.89 -3.48
N THR A 27 -2.72 -25.77 -2.49
CA THR A 27 -3.35 -27.09 -2.61
C THR A 27 -4.31 -27.24 -1.44
N ALA A 28 -5.58 -27.44 -1.78
CA ALA A 28 -6.72 -27.78 -0.93
C ALA A 28 -7.58 -26.64 -0.35
N SER A 29 -8.83 -26.67 -0.84
CA SER A 29 -10.08 -26.28 -0.19
C SER A 29 -10.70 -24.97 -0.66
N SER A 30 -11.66 -25.15 -1.57
CA SER A 30 -12.65 -24.17 -2.00
C SER A 30 -13.70 -24.00 -0.91
N GLU A 31 -13.55 -22.97 -0.07
CA GLU A 31 -14.71 -22.34 0.57
C GLU A 31 -14.52 -20.83 0.48
N GLN A 32 -15.57 -20.16 0.00
CA GLN A 32 -15.68 -18.71 -0.04
C GLN A 32 -15.49 -18.16 1.39
N GLN A 33 -14.28 -17.71 1.72
CA GLN A 33 -14.08 -16.87 2.89
C GLN A 33 -14.87 -15.58 2.65
N LYS A 34 -16.05 -15.50 3.30
CA LYS A 34 -16.69 -14.24 3.62
C LYS A 34 -15.60 -13.31 4.12
N ILE A 35 -15.45 -12.17 3.46
CA ILE A 35 -14.65 -11.06 3.97
C ILE A 35 -15.38 -10.61 5.24
N GLU A 36 -15.04 -11.21 6.37
CA GLU A 36 -15.34 -10.62 7.66
C GLU A 36 -14.62 -9.28 7.67
N THR A 37 -15.40 -8.20 7.65
CA THR A 37 -14.95 -6.93 8.16
C THR A 37 -14.59 -7.14 9.63
N ILE A 38 -13.35 -7.57 9.88
CA ILE A 38 -12.72 -7.51 11.19
C ILE A 38 -12.81 -6.04 11.57
N GLY A 39 -13.78 -5.69 12.42
CA GLY A 39 -13.81 -4.40 13.07
C GLY A 39 -12.50 -4.32 13.84
N ILE A 40 -11.53 -3.58 13.29
CA ILE A 40 -10.23 -3.41 13.91
C ILE A 40 -10.52 -2.76 15.26
N ASP A 41 -10.25 -3.47 16.35
CA ASP A 41 -10.23 -2.85 17.65
C ASP A 41 -9.07 -1.84 17.66
N TYR A 42 -9.39 -0.56 17.65
CA TYR A 42 -8.42 0.52 17.59
C TYR A 42 -7.54 0.59 18.84
N ALA A 43 -7.95 -0.01 19.96
CA ALA A 43 -7.06 -0.21 21.09
C ALA A 43 -5.93 -1.19 20.71
N SER A 44 -6.25 -2.26 19.99
CA SER A 44 -5.30 -3.24 19.47
C SER A 44 -4.36 -2.65 18.42
N MET A 45 -4.83 -1.67 17.61
CA MET A 45 -3.97 -0.93 16.65
C MET A 45 -2.84 -0.19 17.36
N ASN A 46 -3.15 0.61 18.38
CA ASN A 46 -2.14 1.38 19.10
C ASN A 46 -1.14 0.47 19.83
N GLN A 47 -1.63 -0.59 20.48
CA GLN A 47 -0.77 -1.58 21.13
C GLN A 47 0.15 -2.28 20.11
N SER A 48 -0.37 -2.61 18.93
CA SER A 48 0.42 -3.22 17.86
C SER A 48 1.50 -2.27 17.35
N VAL A 49 1.18 -0.99 17.17
CA VAL A 49 2.14 0.06 16.79
C VAL A 49 3.24 0.21 17.84
N GLU A 50 2.90 0.35 19.11
CA GLU A 50 3.86 0.47 20.20
C GLU A 50 4.79 -0.75 20.30
N LYS A 51 4.23 -1.96 20.13
CA LYS A 51 5.00 -3.20 20.09
C LYS A 51 6.00 -3.20 18.92
N VAL A 52 5.55 -2.85 17.71
CA VAL A 52 6.45 -2.83 16.54
C VAL A 52 7.52 -1.74 16.68
N LEU A 53 7.19 -0.55 17.19
CA LEU A 53 8.18 0.50 17.44
C LEU A 53 9.29 0.03 18.40
N LYS A 54 8.94 -0.79 19.39
CA LYS A 54 9.91 -1.41 20.31
C LYS A 54 10.76 -2.48 19.63
N ASP A 55 10.14 -3.30 18.78
CA ASP A 55 10.77 -4.45 18.12
C ASP A 55 11.51 -4.09 16.81
N MET A 56 11.41 -2.84 16.36
CA MET A 56 11.99 -2.31 15.11
C MET A 56 12.60 -0.92 15.34
N PRO A 57 13.66 -0.78 16.16
CA PRO A 57 14.24 0.51 16.51
C PRO A 57 14.80 1.30 15.30
N GLU A 58 15.08 0.64 14.18
CA GLU A 58 15.54 1.28 12.95
C GLU A 58 14.54 2.30 12.39
N ILE A 59 13.23 2.06 12.53
CA ILE A 59 12.19 2.98 12.03
C ILE A 59 12.22 4.32 12.79
N ALA A 60 12.76 4.35 14.01
CA ALA A 60 12.84 5.56 14.82
C ALA A 60 13.71 6.63 14.15
N LYS A 61 14.75 6.23 13.39
CA LYS A 61 15.59 7.18 12.63
C LYS A 61 14.79 7.87 11.52
N GLU A 62 13.95 7.12 10.83
CA GLU A 62 13.12 7.62 9.75
C GLU A 62 12.01 8.54 10.29
N LEU A 63 11.34 8.13 11.38
CA LEU A 63 10.36 8.98 12.08
C LEU A 63 11.00 10.29 12.58
N ALA A 64 12.21 10.23 13.15
CA ALA A 64 12.92 11.43 13.58
C ALA A 64 13.34 12.32 12.39
N SER A 65 13.69 11.73 11.24
CA SER A 65 13.99 12.47 10.01
C SER A 65 12.77 13.26 9.54
N ILE A 66 11.60 12.61 9.50
CA ILE A 66 10.31 13.22 9.14
C ILE A 66 9.99 14.40 10.08
N GLN A 67 10.05 14.18 11.40
CA GLN A 67 9.78 15.22 12.42
C GLN A 67 10.74 16.42 12.33
N SER A 68 11.97 16.20 11.85
CA SER A 68 12.96 17.26 11.70
C SER A 68 12.76 18.11 10.44
N GLY A 69 11.78 17.77 9.59
CA GLY A 69 11.51 18.45 8.32
C GLY A 69 12.64 18.29 7.29
N LYS A 70 13.46 17.23 7.43
CA LYS A 70 14.61 16.98 6.55
C LYS A 70 14.27 16.19 5.29
N HIS A 71 13.03 15.70 5.17
CA HIS A 71 12.58 15.06 3.94
C HIS A 71 12.09 16.11 2.94
N GLU A 72 12.66 16.08 1.75
CA GLU A 72 12.05 16.70 0.58
C GLU A 72 10.96 15.74 0.07
N ASN A 73 9.86 16.28 -0.47
CA ASN A 73 8.71 15.51 -1.00
C ASN A 73 9.03 14.73 -2.29
N GLN A 74 10.26 14.26 -2.44
CA GLN A 74 10.76 13.62 -3.63
C GLN A 74 10.23 12.20 -3.78
N LEU A 75 9.80 11.89 -5.01
CA LEU A 75 9.27 10.58 -5.39
C LEU A 75 10.23 9.45 -4.99
N ASP A 76 11.50 9.57 -5.36
CA ASP A 76 12.53 8.54 -5.13
C ASP A 76 12.80 8.31 -3.63
N GLN A 77 12.56 9.31 -2.79
CA GLN A 77 12.75 9.23 -1.34
C GLN A 77 11.49 8.72 -0.61
N SER A 78 10.36 8.61 -1.31
CA SER A 78 9.09 8.21 -0.71
C SER A 78 9.07 6.73 -0.35
N PHE A 79 9.75 5.89 -1.15
CA PHE A 79 9.78 4.45 -0.97
C PHE A 79 10.79 4.02 0.09
N SER A 80 10.29 3.39 1.16
CA SER A 80 11.14 2.86 2.23
C SER A 80 10.73 1.45 2.61
N THR A 81 11.67 0.52 2.46
CA THR A 81 11.54 -0.85 2.97
C THR A 81 11.23 -0.85 4.46
N SER A 82 11.75 0.10 5.23
CA SER A 82 11.48 0.19 6.66
C SER A 82 10.04 0.61 6.95
N LYS A 83 9.48 1.60 6.24
CA LYS A 83 8.06 1.96 6.38
C LYS A 83 7.13 0.83 5.94
N THR A 84 7.49 0.13 4.87
CA THR A 84 6.75 -1.04 4.40
C THR A 84 6.80 -2.15 5.45
N GLU A 85 7.99 -2.56 5.90
CA GLU A 85 8.18 -3.57 6.95
C GLU A 85 7.41 -3.23 8.23
N PHE A 86 7.46 -1.97 8.66
CA PHE A 86 6.72 -1.48 9.81
C PHE A 86 5.21 -1.74 9.65
N ARG A 87 4.62 -1.30 8.53
CA ARG A 87 3.18 -1.51 8.25
C ARG A 87 2.83 -3.01 8.17
N LEU A 88 3.71 -3.83 7.58
CA LEU A 88 3.55 -5.30 7.54
C LEU A 88 3.54 -5.92 8.95
N ARG A 89 4.47 -5.52 9.82
CA ARG A 89 4.57 -6.03 11.20
C ARG A 89 3.38 -5.59 12.06
N VAL A 90 2.92 -4.34 11.91
CA VAL A 90 1.73 -3.83 12.60
C VAL A 90 0.52 -4.65 12.18
N LYS A 91 0.33 -4.84 10.88
CA LYS A 91 -0.71 -5.71 10.33
C LYS A 91 -0.62 -7.14 10.87
N ASN A 92 0.56 -7.74 10.83
CA ASN A 92 0.78 -9.10 11.29
C ASN A 92 0.34 -9.26 12.76
N ASN A 93 0.67 -8.29 13.62
CA ASN A 93 0.22 -8.26 15.02
C ASN A 93 -1.31 -8.11 15.14
N LEU A 94 -1.95 -7.25 14.33
CA LEU A 94 -3.40 -7.02 14.36
C LEU A 94 -4.21 -8.23 13.94
N THR A 95 -3.70 -9.00 12.98
CA THR A 95 -4.35 -10.21 12.49
C THR A 95 -3.91 -11.47 13.24
N GLU A 96 -3.14 -11.31 14.32
CA GLU A 96 -2.62 -12.41 15.13
C GLU A 96 -1.89 -13.47 14.28
N GLN A 97 -1.20 -13.01 13.22
CA GLN A 97 -0.40 -13.87 12.35
C GLN A 97 0.98 -14.09 12.98
N GLU A 98 1.53 -15.29 12.81
CA GLU A 98 2.82 -15.68 13.39
C GLU A 98 3.94 -15.69 12.34
N HIS A 99 3.98 -14.67 11.48
CA HIS A 99 5.09 -14.53 10.54
C HIS A 99 6.36 -14.03 11.24
N SER A 100 7.51 -14.61 10.89
CA SER A 100 8.79 -14.22 11.47
C SER A 100 9.26 -12.85 10.95
N SER A 101 10.03 -12.12 11.76
CA SER A 101 10.59 -10.83 11.34
C SER A 101 11.42 -10.91 10.05
N PRO A 102 12.30 -11.91 9.83
CA PRO A 102 13.02 -12.05 8.56
C PRO A 102 12.11 -12.29 7.36
N PHE A 103 11.01 -13.03 7.54
CA PHE A 103 10.02 -13.23 6.48
C PHE A 103 9.34 -11.91 6.13
N LEU A 104 8.87 -11.16 7.12
CA LEU A 104 8.20 -9.87 6.90
C LEU A 104 9.13 -8.84 6.27
N ARG A 105 10.41 -8.83 6.63
CA ARG A 105 11.43 -8.00 5.95
C ARG A 105 11.57 -8.37 4.48
N GLY A 106 11.70 -9.67 4.15
CA GLY A 106 11.80 -10.10 2.76
C GLY A 106 10.56 -9.75 1.93
N ILE A 107 9.37 -9.77 2.53
CA ILE A 107 8.15 -9.28 1.87
C ILE A 107 8.21 -7.76 1.67
N ALA A 108 8.72 -6.99 2.64
CA ALA A 108 8.84 -5.54 2.51
C ALA A 108 9.82 -5.12 1.42
N GLU A 109 10.97 -5.80 1.33
CA GLU A 109 11.98 -5.59 0.30
C GLU A 109 11.37 -5.81 -1.08
N LYS A 110 10.79 -6.99 -1.30
CA LYS A 110 10.12 -7.34 -2.56
C LYS A 110 8.99 -6.38 -2.91
N GLN A 111 8.19 -5.96 -1.94
CA GLN A 111 7.09 -5.03 -2.19
C GLN A 111 7.59 -3.63 -2.57
N THR A 112 8.70 -3.19 -1.99
CA THR A 112 9.30 -1.88 -2.31
C THR A 112 9.95 -1.89 -3.69
N GLU A 113 10.67 -2.97 -4.04
CA GLU A 113 11.19 -3.20 -5.40
C GLU A 113 10.04 -3.22 -6.42
N HIS A 114 8.96 -3.93 -6.12
CA HIS A 114 7.81 -4.03 -7.01
C HIS A 114 7.09 -2.69 -7.27
N TYR A 115 7.21 -1.73 -6.35
CA TYR A 115 6.70 -0.37 -6.58
C TYR A 115 7.55 0.42 -7.56
N GLN A 116 8.88 0.22 -7.52
CA GLN A 116 9.80 0.82 -8.48
C GLN A 116 9.58 0.21 -9.86
N ASP A 117 9.51 -1.13 -9.96
CA ASP A 117 9.20 -1.84 -11.20
C ASP A 117 7.89 -1.33 -11.83
N ALA A 118 6.87 -1.07 -11.02
CA ALA A 118 5.59 -0.58 -11.51
C ALA A 118 5.67 0.84 -12.08
N LEU A 119 6.50 1.72 -11.50
CA LEU A 119 6.73 3.06 -12.05
C LEU A 119 7.50 2.97 -13.37
N ASP A 120 8.55 2.15 -13.42
CA ASP A 120 9.38 1.95 -14.60
C ASP A 120 8.54 1.38 -15.75
N ILE A 121 7.75 0.32 -15.51
CA ILE A 121 6.86 -0.27 -16.52
C ILE A 121 5.82 0.74 -16.99
N ALA A 122 5.25 1.55 -16.09
CA ALA A 122 4.26 2.55 -16.48
C ALA A 122 4.87 3.63 -17.39
N GLU A 123 6.10 4.04 -17.14
CA GLU A 123 6.81 4.97 -18.01
C GLU A 123 7.17 4.31 -19.35
N GLU A 124 7.81 3.14 -19.33
CA GLU A 124 8.33 2.47 -20.51
C GLU A 124 7.23 1.95 -21.45
N ALA A 125 6.24 1.24 -20.91
CA ALA A 125 5.20 0.58 -21.72
C ALA A 125 3.99 1.49 -22.00
N TYR A 126 3.70 2.45 -21.10
CA TYR A 126 2.49 3.26 -21.16
C TYR A 126 2.74 4.77 -21.26
N GLY A 127 3.99 5.24 -21.16
CA GLY A 127 4.31 6.68 -21.17
C GLY A 127 3.71 7.43 -20.00
N ILE A 128 3.43 6.76 -18.88
CA ILE A 128 2.84 7.33 -17.68
C ILE A 128 3.92 7.56 -16.64
N THR A 129 4.14 8.82 -16.29
CA THR A 129 4.95 9.24 -15.15
C THR A 129 4.07 9.84 -14.07
N VAL A 130 4.36 9.55 -12.80
CA VAL A 130 3.69 10.18 -11.64
C VAL A 130 4.53 11.36 -11.16
N THR A 131 3.90 12.51 -10.99
CA THR A 131 4.57 13.74 -10.52
C THR A 131 4.26 14.05 -9.05
N GLU A 132 5.13 14.82 -8.40
CA GLU A 132 4.93 15.27 -7.01
C GLU A 132 3.62 16.07 -6.84
N ASP A 133 3.31 16.94 -7.80
CA ASP A 133 2.08 17.75 -7.80
C ASP A 133 0.82 16.87 -7.89
N GLU A 134 0.85 15.80 -8.67
CA GLU A 134 -0.28 14.85 -8.75
C GLU A 134 -0.47 14.09 -7.44
N ILE A 135 0.62 13.74 -6.76
CA ILE A 135 0.56 13.07 -5.46
C ILE A 135 0.00 14.04 -4.41
N ASP A 136 0.47 15.27 -4.38
CA ASP A 136 0.01 16.29 -3.44
C ASP A 136 -1.47 16.62 -3.66
N ALA A 137 -1.90 16.78 -4.91
CA ALA A 137 -3.30 16.95 -5.27
C ALA A 137 -4.15 15.75 -4.84
N TYR A 138 -3.67 14.53 -5.06
CA TYR A 138 -4.37 13.32 -4.63
C TYR A 138 -4.55 13.30 -3.11
N ILE A 139 -3.51 13.62 -2.35
CA ILE A 139 -3.56 13.67 -0.89
C ILE A 139 -4.53 14.77 -0.46
N GLU A 140 -4.45 15.96 -1.02
CA GLU A 140 -5.33 17.08 -0.67
C GLU A 140 -6.81 16.71 -0.88
N GLU A 141 -7.15 16.21 -2.06
CA GLU A 141 -8.53 15.90 -2.46
C GLU A 141 -9.12 14.70 -1.72
N ASN A 142 -8.34 13.63 -1.54
CA ASN A 142 -8.87 12.32 -1.13
C ASN A 142 -8.50 11.91 0.30
N VAL A 143 -7.46 12.49 0.90
CA VAL A 143 -6.85 11.98 2.14
C VAL A 143 -6.86 13.02 3.25
N SER A 144 -6.43 14.24 2.94
CA SER A 144 -6.16 15.31 3.91
C SER A 144 -7.42 15.79 4.61
N THR A 145 -8.58 15.68 3.95
CA THR A 145 -9.88 16.09 4.47
C THR A 145 -10.50 15.06 5.42
N ILE A 146 -9.91 13.86 5.51
CA ILE A 146 -10.45 12.77 6.32
C ILE A 146 -9.78 12.75 7.68
N TRP A 147 -10.49 13.31 8.67
CA TRP A 147 -10.02 13.46 10.04
C TRP A 147 -10.77 12.57 11.03
N ASP A 148 -10.79 11.27 10.78
CA ASP A 148 -11.36 10.37 11.76
C ASP A 148 -10.46 10.24 13.02
N ALA A 149 -11.03 9.70 14.09
CA ALA A 149 -10.33 9.57 15.36
C ALA A 149 -9.17 8.56 15.32
N GLU A 150 -9.15 7.70 14.31
CA GLU A 150 -8.30 6.51 14.21
C GLU A 150 -6.98 6.89 13.56
N LYS A 151 -7.04 7.61 12.45
CA LYS A 151 -5.89 8.23 11.79
C LYS A 151 -5.15 9.16 12.75
N ARG A 152 -5.86 9.94 13.57
CA ARG A 152 -5.24 10.79 14.61
C ARG A 152 -4.52 9.99 15.69
N LYS A 153 -5.09 8.86 16.12
CA LYS A 153 -4.44 7.98 17.10
C LYS A 153 -3.18 7.35 16.51
N TYR A 154 -3.27 6.86 15.27
CA TYR A 154 -2.14 6.29 14.56
C TYR A 154 -0.99 7.29 14.40
N ALA A 155 -1.28 8.50 13.88
CA ALA A 155 -0.30 9.58 13.78
C ALA A 155 0.33 9.90 15.14
N LYS A 156 -0.49 10.00 16.20
CA LYS A 156 -0.01 10.24 17.56
C LYS A 156 0.91 9.13 18.08
N SER A 157 0.60 7.87 17.82
CA SER A 157 1.45 6.73 18.22
C SER A 157 2.81 6.75 17.51
N LEU A 158 2.85 7.24 16.27
CA LEU A 158 4.10 7.50 15.53
C LEU A 158 4.78 8.81 15.90
N GLN A 159 4.16 9.63 16.77
CA GLN A 159 4.57 10.98 17.11
C GLN A 159 4.67 11.90 15.87
N LEU A 160 3.77 11.72 14.92
CA LEU A 160 3.64 12.53 13.71
C LEU A 160 2.37 13.38 13.76
N THR A 161 2.40 14.53 13.10
CA THR A 161 1.19 15.25 12.69
C THR A 161 0.45 14.48 11.59
N LEU A 162 -0.83 14.80 11.34
CA LEU A 162 -1.56 14.22 10.21
C LEU A 162 -0.90 14.55 8.86
N ASN A 163 -0.33 15.76 8.75
CA ASN A 163 0.38 16.18 7.55
C ASN A 163 1.64 15.35 7.33
N GLU A 164 2.50 15.21 8.34
CA GLU A 164 3.68 14.35 8.26
C GLU A 164 3.34 12.89 8.02
N LEU A 165 2.22 12.40 8.58
CA LEU A 165 1.74 11.06 8.28
C LEU A 165 1.43 10.93 6.78
N ASP A 166 0.63 11.82 6.22
CA ASP A 166 0.15 11.68 4.84
C ASP A 166 1.22 12.01 3.80
N TYR A 167 1.89 13.15 3.95
CA TYR A 167 2.82 13.68 2.96
C TYR A 167 4.25 13.13 3.09
N GLN A 168 4.57 12.38 4.14
CA GLN A 168 5.93 11.82 4.32
C GLN A 168 5.91 10.32 4.58
N PHE A 169 5.20 9.90 5.63
CA PHE A 169 5.22 8.51 6.05
C PHE A 169 4.47 7.62 5.06
N ASP A 170 3.22 7.94 4.75
CA ASP A 170 2.36 7.15 3.85
C ASP A 170 2.41 7.62 2.39
N ARG A 171 3.30 8.57 2.04
CA ARG A 171 3.43 9.13 0.69
C ARG A 171 3.61 8.06 -0.39
N ASP A 172 4.40 7.03 -0.14
CA ASP A 172 4.61 5.92 -1.07
C ASP A 172 3.34 5.15 -1.43
N VAL A 173 2.40 5.03 -0.49
CA VAL A 173 1.09 4.42 -0.77
C VAL A 173 0.29 5.31 -1.73
N TYR A 174 0.38 6.63 -1.57
CA TYR A 174 -0.34 7.58 -2.43
C TYR A 174 0.27 7.67 -3.83
N VAL A 175 1.60 7.57 -3.94
CA VAL A 175 2.29 7.42 -5.23
C VAL A 175 1.68 6.25 -6.03
N MET A 176 1.56 5.08 -5.39
CA MET A 176 0.99 3.91 -6.03
C MET A 176 -0.50 4.07 -6.37
N ASN A 177 -1.28 4.78 -5.54
CA ASN A 177 -2.67 5.05 -5.85
C ASN A 177 -2.80 5.92 -7.12
N VAL A 178 -2.03 7.00 -7.22
CA VAL A 178 -2.00 7.86 -8.41
C VAL A 178 -1.58 7.07 -9.64
N LEU A 179 -0.53 6.24 -9.53
CA LEU A 179 -0.09 5.37 -10.60
C LEU A 179 -1.25 4.49 -11.11
N TRP A 180 -1.91 3.77 -10.20
CA TRP A 180 -2.99 2.86 -10.58
C TRP A 180 -4.22 3.58 -11.15
N GLU A 181 -4.54 4.79 -10.69
CA GLU A 181 -5.62 5.60 -11.29
C GLU A 181 -5.35 5.95 -12.75
N ARG A 182 -4.07 6.15 -13.11
CA ARG A 182 -3.65 6.47 -14.48
C ARG A 182 -3.50 5.24 -15.37
N VAL A 183 -2.86 4.19 -14.84
CA VAL A 183 -2.52 2.98 -15.60
C VAL A 183 -3.72 2.07 -15.81
N LEU A 184 -4.53 1.84 -14.76
CA LEU A 184 -5.56 0.80 -14.79
C LEU A 184 -6.59 0.98 -15.93
N PRO A 185 -7.09 2.18 -16.25
CA PRO A 185 -8.01 2.35 -17.38
C PRO A 185 -7.41 1.93 -18.73
N ILE A 186 -6.11 2.15 -18.93
CA ILE A 186 -5.40 1.79 -20.17
C ILE A 186 -5.19 0.28 -20.23
N VAL A 187 -4.68 -0.32 -19.16
CA VAL A 187 -4.48 -1.79 -19.08
C VAL A 187 -5.81 -2.53 -19.22
N MET A 188 -6.91 -2.00 -18.67
CA MET A 188 -8.25 -2.58 -18.86
C MET A 188 -8.76 -2.49 -20.30
N GLN A 189 -8.36 -1.45 -21.04
CA GLN A 189 -8.70 -1.29 -22.45
C GLN A 189 -7.91 -2.27 -23.33
N GLU A 190 -6.62 -2.44 -23.04
CA GLU A 190 -5.73 -3.37 -23.73
C GLU A 190 -6.09 -4.84 -23.45
N PHE A 191 -6.39 -5.14 -22.18
CA PHE A 191 -6.73 -6.48 -21.71
C PHE A 191 -8.19 -6.50 -21.21
N PRO A 192 -9.19 -6.54 -22.10
CA PRO A 192 -10.59 -6.54 -21.70
C PRO A 192 -10.94 -7.83 -20.93
N ARG A 193 -11.97 -7.74 -20.09
CA ARG A 193 -12.49 -8.88 -19.34
C ARG A 193 -13.05 -9.95 -20.27
N LYS A 194 -12.64 -11.19 -20.08
CA LYS A 194 -13.09 -12.34 -20.88
C LYS A 194 -14.51 -12.76 -20.44
N ARG A 195 -15.30 -13.29 -21.38
CA ARG A 195 -16.66 -13.79 -21.06
C ARG A 195 -16.58 -14.92 -20.03
N GLY A 196 -17.34 -14.79 -18.94
CA GLY A 196 -17.37 -15.78 -17.86
C GLY A 196 -16.22 -15.65 -16.84
N GLU A 197 -15.25 -14.76 -17.08
CA GLU A 197 -14.19 -14.45 -16.11
C GLU A 197 -14.78 -13.74 -14.89
N SER A 198 -14.44 -14.14 -13.67
CA SER A 198 -14.88 -13.44 -12.46
C SER A 198 -14.13 -12.10 -12.30
N GLY A 199 -14.68 -11.15 -11.54
CA GLY A 199 -13.99 -9.87 -11.29
C GLY A 199 -12.64 -10.05 -10.60
N GLN A 200 -12.53 -11.03 -9.69
CA GLN A 200 -11.28 -11.36 -9.00
C GLN A 200 -10.25 -11.97 -9.94
N ALA A 201 -10.65 -12.92 -10.79
CA ALA A 201 -9.76 -13.52 -11.79
C ALA A 201 -9.28 -12.46 -12.79
N TYR A 202 -10.18 -11.56 -13.20
CA TYR A 202 -9.84 -10.46 -14.08
C TYR A 202 -8.82 -9.50 -13.46
N GLY A 203 -9.04 -9.06 -12.22
CA GLY A 203 -8.10 -8.19 -11.52
C GLY A 203 -6.73 -8.84 -11.27
N LYS A 204 -6.69 -10.16 -11.04
CA LYS A 204 -5.42 -10.90 -10.95
C LYS A 204 -4.69 -10.89 -12.29
N ARG A 205 -5.39 -11.25 -13.37
CA ARG A 205 -4.81 -11.27 -14.72
C ARG A 205 -4.31 -9.90 -15.14
N LEU A 206 -5.07 -8.82 -14.93
CA LEU A 206 -4.61 -7.46 -15.28
C LEU A 206 -3.27 -7.10 -14.63
N LYS A 207 -3.04 -7.53 -13.39
CA LYS A 207 -1.76 -7.31 -12.72
C LYS A 207 -0.66 -8.14 -13.37
N GLU A 208 -0.92 -9.41 -13.65
CA GLU A 208 0.04 -10.28 -14.33
C GLU A 208 0.41 -9.70 -15.71
N GLU A 209 -0.57 -9.25 -16.49
CA GLU A 209 -0.36 -8.66 -17.83
C GLU A 209 0.43 -7.35 -17.75
N PHE A 210 0.12 -6.49 -16.76
CA PHE A 210 0.87 -5.26 -16.51
C PHE A 210 2.36 -5.56 -16.20
N PHE A 211 2.65 -6.56 -15.37
CA PHE A 211 4.03 -6.90 -15.00
C PHE A 211 4.75 -7.80 -16.02
N SER A 212 4.04 -8.45 -16.95
CA SER A 212 4.65 -9.31 -17.97
C SER A 212 5.13 -8.58 -19.22
N GLY A 213 4.78 -7.29 -19.39
CA GLY A 213 5.10 -6.51 -20.60
C GLY A 213 6.59 -6.35 -20.92
N GLN A 214 7.50 -6.74 -20.02
CA GLN A 214 8.96 -6.70 -20.23
C GLN A 214 9.55 -7.93 -20.94
N GLU A 215 8.80 -9.02 -21.15
CA GLU A 215 9.38 -10.25 -21.74
C GLU A 215 9.48 -10.25 -23.28
N ASP A 216 8.79 -9.34 -23.99
CA ASP A 216 8.68 -9.37 -25.46
C ASP A 216 9.62 -8.39 -26.20
N SER A 217 10.53 -7.71 -25.51
CA SER A 217 11.44 -6.70 -26.09
C SER A 217 12.91 -7.12 -26.19
N VAL A 218 13.19 -8.40 -26.53
CA VAL A 218 14.55 -8.91 -26.83
C VAL A 218 14.65 -9.46 -28.24
#